data_AF-A0A931KVI1-F1
#
_entry.id   AF-A0A931KVI1-F1
#
_cell.length_a   1.000
_cell.length_b   1.000
_cell.length_c   1.000
_cell.angle_alpha   90.00
_cell.angle_beta   90.00
_cell.angle_gamma   90.00
#
_symmetry.space_group_name_H-M   'P 1'
#
loop_
_entity.id
_entity.type
_entity.pdbx_description
1 polymer ?
#
loop_
_entity_poly.entity_id
_entity_poly.type
_entity_poly.pdbx_seq_one_letter_code
_entity_poly.pdbx_strand_id
1 'polypeptide(L)'
;MLLVYVFEVEDRAADGWASQIAVLGDSASTANRALRDAGLHKRQIQNQGRAVTTAPLQDERFATLGEGRFMRRRLNDSGWTAWALVPAGEPLNWRLDPNAPITR
;
A
#
# COMPACT_ATOMS: atom_id res chain seq x y z
N MET A 1 -10.43 -9.48 14.60
CA MET A 1 -9.48 -8.50 15.17
C MET A 1 -8.71 -7.97 13.99
N LEU A 2 -8.85 -6.68 13.71
CA LEU A 2 -8.18 -6.09 12.55
C LEU A 2 -6.68 -5.98 12.83
N LEU A 3 -5.88 -6.43 11.87
CA LEU A 3 -4.42 -6.31 11.86
C LEU A 3 -4.02 -5.40 10.71
N VAL A 4 -2.85 -4.76 10.84
CA VAL A 4 -2.23 -4.08 9.71
C VAL A 4 -1.39 -5.08 8.93
N TYR A 5 -1.64 -5.16 7.63
CA TYR A 5 -0.83 -5.92 6.70
C TYR A 5 -0.02 -4.96 5.85
N VAL A 6 1.30 -5.18 5.80
CA VAL A 6 2.23 -4.43 4.97
C VAL A 6 2.60 -5.24 3.75
N PHE A 7 2.30 -4.69 2.59
CA PHE A 7 2.64 -5.23 1.28
C PHE A 7 3.79 -4.45 0.68
N GLU A 8 4.78 -5.16 0.16
CA GLU A 8 5.82 -4.57 -0.68
C GLU A 8 5.31 -4.55 -2.11
N VAL A 9 5.41 -3.38 -2.74
CA VAL A 9 4.86 -3.14 -4.06
C VAL A 9 5.87 -2.42 -4.93
N GLU A 10 5.86 -2.74 -6.21
CA GLU A 10 6.58 -1.97 -7.20
C GLU A 10 5.91 -0.63 -7.45
N ASP A 11 6.71 0.42 -7.38
CA ASP A 11 6.27 1.80 -7.46
C ASP A 11 7.28 2.64 -8.22
N ARG A 12 6.92 3.07 -9.43
CA ARG A 12 7.82 3.83 -10.30
C ARG A 12 8.12 5.24 -9.78
N ALA A 13 7.32 5.76 -8.86
CA ALA A 13 7.55 7.06 -8.23
C ALA A 13 8.48 6.98 -6.99
N ALA A 14 9.09 5.82 -6.75
CA ALA A 14 10.12 5.59 -5.73
C ALA A 14 11.48 5.40 -6.42
N ASP A 15 12.54 6.00 -5.89
CA ASP A 15 13.88 5.98 -6.51
C ASP A 15 14.43 4.53 -6.61
N GLY A 16 14.05 3.67 -5.67
CA GLY A 16 14.38 2.24 -5.67
C GLY A 16 13.30 1.32 -6.25
N TRP A 17 12.30 1.86 -6.96
CA TRP A 17 11.13 1.13 -7.49
C TRP A 17 10.31 0.38 -6.43
N ALA A 18 10.56 0.64 -5.14
CA ALA A 18 9.97 -0.08 -4.04
C ALA A 18 9.15 0.85 -3.15
N SER A 19 7.92 0.43 -2.88
CA SER A 19 7.04 1.05 -1.90
C SER A 19 6.45 0.00 -0.99
N GLN A 20 5.99 0.46 0.18
CA GLN A 20 5.22 -0.35 1.08
C GLN A 20 3.83 0.26 1.24
N ILE A 21 2.81 -0.58 1.15
CA ILE A 21 1.43 -0.22 1.42
C ILE A 21 0.99 -0.95 2.68
N ALA A 22 0.49 -0.18 3.64
CA ALA A 22 -0.13 -0.70 4.84
C ALA A 22 -1.65 -0.58 4.71
N VAL A 23 -2.33 -1.67 5.03
CA VAL A 23 -3.78 -1.82 4.90
C VAL A 23 -4.33 -2.61 6.08
N LEU A 24 -5.52 -2.25 6.56
CA LEU A 24 -6.20 -3.01 7.61
C LEU A 24 -6.99 -4.17 7.01
N GLY A 25 -7.01 -5.30 7.73
CA GLY A 25 -7.88 -6.40 7.41
C GLY A 25 -7.92 -7.45 8.51
N ASP A 26 -8.92 -8.33 8.46
CA ASP A 26 -9.00 -9.50 9.34
C ASP A 26 -8.06 -10.64 8.89
N SER A 27 -7.56 -10.58 7.66
CA SER A 27 -6.60 -11.53 7.11
C SER A 27 -5.74 -10.91 6.02
N ALA A 28 -4.58 -11.52 5.73
CA ALA A 28 -3.74 -11.11 4.61
C ALA A 28 -4.48 -11.19 3.27
N SER A 29 -5.39 -12.16 3.12
CA SER A 29 -6.19 -12.33 1.91
C SER A 29 -7.18 -11.19 1.72
N THR A 30 -7.90 -10.79 2.79
CA THR A 30 -8.83 -9.66 2.78
C THR A 30 -8.09 -8.36 2.45
N ALA A 31 -6.93 -8.16 3.08
CA ALA A 31 -6.08 -7.00 2.84
C ALA A 31 -5.55 -6.94 1.40
N ASN A 32 -5.08 -8.07 0.86
CA ASN A 32 -4.64 -8.18 -0.55
C ASN A 32 -5.80 -7.88 -1.51
N ARG A 33 -7.00 -8.42 -1.23
CA ARG A 33 -8.19 -8.13 -2.03
C ARG A 33 -8.50 -6.63 -2.07
N ALA A 34 -8.43 -5.93 -0.93
CA ALA A 34 -8.65 -4.48 -0.88
C ALA A 34 -7.64 -3.72 -1.75
N LEU A 35 -6.36 -4.11 -1.75
CA LEU A 35 -5.35 -3.51 -2.64
C LEU A 35 -5.65 -3.75 -4.12
N ARG A 36 -6.11 -4.96 -4.46
CA ARG A 36 -6.49 -5.31 -5.84
C ARG A 36 -7.72 -4.55 -6.30
N ASP A 37 -8.72 -4.41 -5.44
CA ASP A 37 -9.95 -3.66 -5.70
C ASP A 37 -9.63 -2.15 -5.89
N ALA A 38 -8.58 -1.65 -5.24
CA ALA A 38 -8.05 -0.30 -5.43
C ALA A 38 -7.13 -0.12 -6.66
N GLY A 39 -6.97 -1.16 -7.49
CA GLY A 39 -6.27 -1.10 -8.77
C GLY A 39 -4.82 -1.57 -8.76
N LEU A 40 -4.31 -2.11 -7.65
CA LEU A 40 -2.97 -2.68 -7.61
C LEU A 40 -2.94 -4.05 -8.31
N HIS A 41 -2.05 -4.23 -9.29
CA HIS A 41 -1.95 -5.49 -10.02
C HIS A 41 -1.15 -6.53 -9.24
N LYS A 42 -1.53 -7.82 -9.33
CA LYS A 42 -0.85 -8.92 -8.60
C LYS A 42 0.66 -9.00 -8.85
N ARG A 43 1.11 -8.61 -10.05
CA ARG A 43 2.54 -8.62 -10.44
C ARG A 43 3.35 -7.49 -9.79
N GLN A 44 2.68 -6.47 -9.26
CA GLN A 44 3.35 -5.39 -8.52
C GLN A 44 3.60 -5.79 -7.07
N ILE A 45 2.80 -6.71 -6.52
CA ILE A 45 2.91 -7.14 -5.13
C ILE A 45 4.07 -8.14 -5.03
N GLN A 46 5.09 -7.79 -4.27
CA GLN A 46 6.33 -8.57 -4.14
C GLN A 46 6.30 -9.57 -2.98
N ASN A 47 5.34 -9.45 -2.06
CA ASN A 47 5.20 -10.34 -0.91
C ASN A 47 3.74 -10.78 -0.69
N GLN A 48 3.50 -11.63 0.32
CA GLN A 48 2.14 -12.11 0.62
C GLN A 48 1.37 -11.23 1.62
N GLY A 49 1.92 -10.08 1.99
CA GLY A 49 1.39 -9.24 3.08
C GLY A 49 1.88 -9.71 4.44
N ARG A 50 2.79 -8.94 5.04
CA ARG A 50 3.31 -9.22 6.38
C ARG A 50 2.36 -8.63 7.42
N ALA A 51 1.84 -9.46 8.31
CA ALA A 51 1.10 -8.99 9.48
C ALA A 51 2.05 -8.21 10.40
N VAL A 52 1.64 -7.00 10.76
CA VAL A 52 2.36 -6.15 11.70
C VAL A 52 1.37 -5.70 12.77
N THR A 53 1.79 -5.78 14.02
CA THR A 53 1.09 -5.07 15.08
C THR A 53 1.19 -3.57 14.79
N THR A 54 0.21 -2.77 15.21
CA THR A 54 0.22 -1.31 14.98
C THR A 54 1.40 -0.61 15.68
N ALA A 55 1.90 -1.19 16.78
CA ALA A 55 3.03 -0.68 17.56
C ALA A 55 4.32 -0.42 16.76
N PRO A 56 4.84 -1.36 15.94
CA PRO A 56 6.02 -1.12 15.09
C PRO A 56 5.81 -0.13 13.94
N LEU A 57 4.58 0.30 13.66
CA LEU A 57 4.34 1.34 12.65
C LEU A 57 4.48 2.75 13.23
N GLN A 58 4.50 2.89 14.56
CA GLN A 58 4.65 4.14 15.32
C GLN A 58 3.76 5.29 14.81
N ASP A 59 2.59 4.96 14.30
CA ASP A 59 1.72 5.94 13.65
C ASP A 59 0.27 5.69 14.06
N GLU A 60 -0.21 6.55 14.96
CA GLU A 60 -1.55 6.48 15.53
C GLU A 60 -2.64 6.60 14.46
N ARG A 61 -2.32 7.12 13.27
CA ARG A 61 -3.24 7.18 12.13
C ARG A 61 -3.69 5.79 11.69
N PHE A 62 -2.91 4.74 11.97
CA PHE A 62 -3.32 3.34 11.75
C PHE A 62 -4.53 2.92 12.58
N ALA A 63 -4.74 3.50 13.77
CA ALA A 63 -5.92 3.22 14.57
C ALA A 63 -7.19 3.86 13.99
N THR A 64 -7.03 4.88 13.14
CA THR A 64 -8.12 5.63 12.51
C THR A 64 -8.34 5.27 11.04
N LEU A 65 -7.53 4.35 10.48
CA LEU A 65 -7.74 3.87 9.12
C LEU A 65 -9.11 3.16 9.06
N GLY A 66 -10.03 3.71 8.27
CA GLY A 66 -11.24 3.00 7.91
C GLY A 66 -10.96 1.87 6.91
N GLU A 67 -11.96 1.00 6.70
CA GLU A 67 -11.90 0.01 5.62
C GLU A 67 -11.67 0.70 4.27
N GLY A 68 -10.82 0.10 3.42
CA GLY A 68 -10.49 0.64 2.10
C GLY A 68 -9.62 1.90 2.11
N ARG A 69 -9.11 2.33 3.28
CA ARG A 69 -8.04 3.33 3.38
C ARG A 69 -6.69 2.62 3.34
N PHE A 70 -5.69 3.31 2.81
CA PHE A 70 -4.33 2.79 2.69
C PHE A 70 -3.33 3.82 3.19
N MET A 71 -2.20 3.37 3.71
CA MET A 71 -1.03 4.20 3.91
C MET A 71 0.11 3.68 3.06
N ARG A 72 0.94 4.60 2.55
CA ARG A 72 2.07 4.31 1.70
C ARG A 72 3.32 4.94 2.29
N ARG A 73 4.45 4.25 2.13
CA ARG A 73 5.77 4.85 2.19
C ARG A 73 6.60 4.39 1.00
N ARG A 74 7.54 5.21 0.57
CA ARG A 74 8.38 4.96 -0.61
C ARG A 74 9.81 4.79 -0.18
N LEU A 75 10.58 3.99 -0.91
CA LEU A 75 12.02 3.94 -0.77
C LEU A 75 12.64 5.06 -1.61
N ASN A 76 13.43 5.92 -0.98
CA ASN A 76 14.25 6.94 -1.62
C ASN A 76 15.73 6.76 -1.25
N ASP A 77 16.59 7.64 -1.74
CA ASP A 77 18.04 7.60 -1.49
C ASP A 77 18.42 7.70 0.00
N SER A 78 17.54 8.26 0.83
CA SER A 78 17.71 8.38 2.29
C SER A 78 17.04 7.24 3.07
N GLY A 79 16.47 6.25 2.39
CA GLY A 79 15.74 5.13 2.97
C GLY A 79 14.22 5.25 2.83
N TRP A 80 13.48 4.70 3.78
CA TRP A 80 12.01 4.72 3.72
C TRP A 80 11.47 6.09 4.13
N THR A 81 10.60 6.67 3.30
CA THR A 81 9.86 7.88 3.68
C THR A 81 8.96 7.59 4.89
N ALA A 82 8.49 8.65 5.54
CA ALA A 82 7.41 8.54 6.51
C ALA A 82 6.15 7.94 5.84
N TRP A 83 5.32 7.28 6.65
CA TRP A 83 4.01 6.84 6.20
C TRP A 83 3.13 8.04 5.86
N ALA A 84 2.46 7.97 4.71
CA ALA A 84 1.51 8.96 4.24
C ALA A 84 0.18 8.28 3.91
N LEU A 85 -0.93 8.94 4.21
CA LEU A 85 -2.26 8.45 3.84
C LEU A 85 -2.40 8.52 2.31
N VAL A 86 -2.88 7.44 1.71
CA VAL A 86 -3.30 7.48 0.31
C VAL A 86 -4.68 8.13 0.25
N PRO A 87 -4.87 9.19 -0.56
CA PRO A 87 -6.17 9.80 -0.77
C PRO A 87 -7.24 8.76 -1.16
N ALA A 88 -8.44 8.91 -0.59
CA ALA A 88 -9.54 8.01 -0.89
C ALA A 88 -9.92 8.10 -2.38
N GLY A 89 -10.05 6.94 -3.04
CA GLY A 89 -10.35 6.87 -4.47
C GLY A 89 -9.15 7.11 -5.38
N GLU A 90 -7.95 7.37 -4.85
CA GLU A 90 -6.74 7.39 -5.68
C GLU A 90 -6.41 5.95 -6.13
N PRO A 91 -6.34 5.67 -7.44
CA PRO A 91 -5.98 4.36 -7.93
C PRO A 91 -4.53 4.03 -7.55
N LEU A 92 -4.29 2.82 -7.06
CA LEU A 92 -2.95 2.34 -6.69
C LEU A 92 -2.14 1.85 -7.91
N ASN A 93 -2.46 2.32 -9.10
CA ASN A 93 -1.93 1.83 -10.38
C ASN A 93 -0.52 2.37 -10.70
N TRP A 94 0.37 2.46 -9.71
CA TRP A 94 1.66 3.18 -9.78
C TRP A 94 2.74 2.56 -10.67
N ARG A 95 2.41 1.45 -11.36
CA ARG A 95 3.24 0.88 -12.43
C ARG A 95 2.78 1.31 -13.82
N LEU A 96 1.55 1.81 -13.96
CA LEU A 96 1.02 2.31 -15.22
C LEU A 96 1.48 3.76 -15.40
N ASP A 97 2.02 4.04 -16.58
CA ASP A 97 2.39 5.36 -17.05
C ASP A 97 1.23 6.36 -16.79
N PRO A 98 1.46 7.54 -16.18
CA PRO A 98 0.42 8.57 -16.07
C PRO A 98 -0.10 9.04 -17.45
N ASN A 99 0.60 8.71 -18.54
CA ASN A 99 0.17 8.91 -19.92
C ASN A 99 -0.38 7.65 -20.61
N ALA A 100 -0.45 6.49 -19.93
CA ALA A 100 -1.09 5.33 -20.51
C ALA A 100 -2.61 5.59 -20.57
N PRO A 101 -3.23 5.56 -21.75
CA PRO A 101 -4.67 5.70 -21.85
C PRO A 101 -5.34 4.62 -21.00
N ILE A 102 -6.34 5.02 -20.21
CA ILE A 102 -7.21 4.09 -19.49
C ILE A 102 -8.05 3.38 -20.56
N THR A 103 -7.55 2.25 -21.07
CA THR A 103 -8.35 1.38 -21.91
C THR A 103 -9.40 0.71 -21.03
N ARG A 104 -10.65 1.18 -21.17
CA ARG A 104 -11.85 0.57 -20.59
C ARG A 104 -12.14 -0.77 -21.25
#